data_AF-A0A520K3L2-F1
#
_entry.id   AF-A0A520K3L2-F1
#
_cell.length_a   1.000
_cell.length_b   1.000
_cell.length_c   1.000
_cell.angle_alpha   90.00
_cell.angle_beta   90.00
_cell.angle_gamma   90.00
#
_symmetry.space_group_name_H-M   'P 1'
#
loop_
_entity.id
_entity.type
_entity.pdbx_description
1 polymer ?
#
loop_
_entity_poly.entity_id
_entity_poly.type
_entity_poly.pdbx_seq_one_letter_code
_entity_poly.pdbx_strand_id
1 'polypeptide(L)'
;MKKMLPWIRKEWTARESNALGLYIALLLLQFRVRYSTDIPLLSTDDRVLEARLRPYLAIFLKDEELAEAVETGRVFFKAFVEHTSLPDYAAALDAIELDCYPMLREAYLRHVKRADIGSKIADYDARTLIERFLDDLDSNRFSKGKMTSAGSSILLMPFSELMDLYHLSEEQVRVFLRILRDSGIMFLDIIPAPVHDRELRERLL
;
A
#
# COMPACT_ATOMS: atom_id res chain seq x y z
N MET A 1 4.88 -25.86 -5.00
CA MET A 1 3.70 -25.10 -4.57
C MET A 1 3.76 -24.93 -3.06
N LYS A 2 4.07 -23.72 -2.57
CA LYS A 2 3.93 -23.42 -1.14
C LYS A 2 2.44 -23.42 -0.79
N LYS A 3 2.09 -24.02 0.35
CA LYS A 3 0.70 -24.12 0.80
C LYS A 3 0.26 -22.74 1.29
N MET A 4 -0.59 -22.08 0.51
CA MET A 4 -1.39 -20.95 0.97
C MET A 4 -2.01 -21.33 2.33
N LEU A 5 -1.98 -20.40 3.30
CA LEU A 5 -2.49 -20.67 4.65
C LEU A 5 -3.93 -21.22 4.53
N PRO A 6 -4.27 -22.29 5.27
CA PRO A 6 -5.49 -23.06 5.04
C PRO A 6 -6.79 -22.25 5.23
N TRP A 7 -6.73 -21.11 5.92
CA TRP A 7 -7.86 -20.22 6.15
C TRP A 7 -7.99 -19.08 5.14
N ILE A 8 -7.01 -18.88 4.24
CA ILE A 8 -7.14 -17.92 3.15
C ILE A 8 -8.15 -18.45 2.14
N ARG A 9 -9.26 -17.73 1.99
CA ARG A 9 -10.34 -18.13 1.08
C ARG A 9 -9.98 -17.77 -0.35
N LYS A 10 -10.19 -18.72 -1.28
CA LYS A 10 -10.01 -18.48 -2.72
C LYS A 10 -10.85 -17.30 -3.22
N GLU A 11 -12.02 -17.08 -2.63
CA GLU A 11 -12.95 -15.98 -2.93
C GLU A 11 -12.33 -14.58 -2.77
N TRP A 12 -11.41 -14.40 -1.80
CA TRP A 12 -10.71 -13.13 -1.58
C TRP A 12 -9.75 -12.78 -2.71
N THR A 13 -9.52 -13.73 -3.60
CA THR A 13 -8.57 -13.65 -4.71
C THR A 13 -9.24 -13.96 -6.06
N ALA A 14 -10.56 -14.17 -6.05
CA ALA A 14 -11.34 -14.56 -7.22
C ALA A 14 -11.60 -13.37 -8.17
N ARG A 15 -11.60 -12.14 -7.63
CA ARG A 15 -11.73 -10.89 -8.39
C ARG A 15 -10.57 -9.95 -8.05
N GLU A 16 -10.25 -9.06 -8.97
CA GLU A 16 -9.15 -8.09 -8.80
C GLU A 16 -9.44 -7.08 -7.68
N SER A 17 -10.69 -6.59 -7.59
CA SER A 17 -11.16 -5.72 -6.50
C SER A 17 -10.94 -6.36 -5.13
N ASN A 18 -11.27 -7.65 -4.99
CA ASN A 18 -11.08 -8.42 -3.77
C ASN A 18 -9.60 -8.54 -3.42
N ALA A 19 -8.76 -8.89 -4.40
CA ALA A 19 -7.32 -9.00 -4.21
C ALA A 19 -6.69 -7.66 -3.78
N LEU A 20 -7.16 -6.54 -4.32
CA LEU A 20 -6.74 -5.20 -3.90
C LEU A 20 -7.19 -4.89 -2.47
N GLY A 21 -8.43 -5.24 -2.12
CA GLY A 21 -8.96 -5.16 -0.75
C GLY A 21 -8.10 -5.93 0.26
N LEU A 22 -7.75 -7.16 -0.08
CA LEU A 22 -6.85 -8.01 0.71
C LEU A 22 -5.46 -7.39 0.83
N TYR A 23 -4.89 -6.86 -0.26
CA TYR A 23 -3.54 -6.29 -0.22
C TYR A 23 -3.47 -5.05 0.67
N ILE A 24 -4.44 -4.14 0.55
CA ILE A 24 -4.46 -2.91 1.36
C ILE A 24 -4.65 -3.24 2.85
N ALA A 25 -5.50 -4.22 3.19
CA ALA A 25 -5.64 -4.71 4.56
C ALA A 25 -4.34 -5.33 5.10
N LEU A 26 -3.63 -6.10 4.26
CA LEU A 26 -2.34 -6.68 4.60
C LEU A 26 -1.29 -5.61 4.89
N LEU A 27 -1.19 -4.56 4.06
CA LEU A 27 -0.24 -3.46 4.27
C LEU A 27 -0.54 -2.69 5.57
N LEU A 28 -1.82 -2.45 5.86
CA LEU A 28 -2.24 -1.83 7.12
C LEU A 28 -1.79 -2.64 8.35
N LEU A 29 -1.97 -3.96 8.29
CA LEU A 29 -1.53 -4.88 9.35
C LEU A 29 0.00 -4.95 9.47
N GLN A 30 0.71 -5.00 8.33
CA GLN A 30 2.16 -5.13 8.27
C GLN A 30 2.87 -3.99 8.97
N PHE A 31 2.43 -2.77 8.70
CA PHE A 31 3.17 -1.58 9.08
C PHE A 31 2.57 -0.85 10.28
N ARG A 32 1.33 -1.17 10.69
CA ARG A 32 0.69 -0.64 11.91
C ARG A 32 0.74 0.91 12.02
N VAL A 33 0.90 1.59 10.88
CA VAL A 33 1.62 2.88 10.72
C VAL A 33 1.05 4.03 11.51
N ARG A 34 -0.24 3.99 11.82
CA ARG A 34 -0.90 5.12 12.47
C ARG A 34 -1.78 4.72 13.63
N TYR A 35 -1.82 3.43 13.95
CA TYR A 35 -2.86 2.96 14.84
C TYR A 35 -2.36 2.89 16.26
N SER A 36 -1.22 2.26 16.58
CA SER A 36 -0.88 1.99 18.00
C SER A 36 -2.13 1.54 18.81
N THR A 37 -3.07 0.93 18.10
CA THR A 37 -4.40 0.52 18.50
C THR A 37 -4.31 -0.98 18.36
N ASP A 38 -4.68 -1.68 19.41
CA ASP A 38 -4.57 -3.11 19.47
C ASP A 38 -5.26 -3.73 18.24
N ILE A 39 -4.52 -4.51 17.45
CA ILE A 39 -5.04 -5.19 16.24
C ILE A 39 -6.31 -5.99 16.59
N PRO A 40 -6.34 -6.73 17.72
CA PRO A 40 -7.55 -7.26 18.34
C PRO A 40 -8.71 -6.26 18.47
N LEU A 41 -8.48 -5.05 18.99
CA LEU A 41 -9.55 -4.06 19.15
C LEU A 41 -10.10 -3.61 17.80
N LEU A 42 -9.23 -3.38 16.81
CA LEU A 42 -9.65 -3.02 15.45
C LEU A 42 -10.48 -4.12 14.77
N SER A 43 -10.26 -5.39 15.13
CA SER A 43 -11.05 -6.51 14.59
C SER A 43 -12.50 -6.55 15.12
N THR A 44 -12.78 -5.86 16.23
CA THR A 44 -14.11 -5.84 16.87
C THR A 44 -15.00 -4.69 16.38
N ASP A 45 -14.42 -3.59 15.89
CA ASP A 45 -15.18 -2.44 15.38
C ASP A 45 -15.10 -2.34 13.85
N ASP A 46 -16.16 -2.88 13.25
CA ASP A 46 -16.44 -2.90 11.83
C ASP A 46 -16.41 -1.53 11.15
N ARG A 47 -16.87 -0.49 11.86
CA ARG A 47 -16.92 0.88 11.32
C ARG A 47 -15.53 1.50 11.29
N VAL A 48 -14.73 1.24 12.32
CA VAL A 48 -13.35 1.73 12.38
C VAL A 48 -12.52 1.08 11.28
N LEU A 49 -12.60 -0.25 11.13
CA LEU A 49 -11.86 -0.97 10.11
C LEU A 49 -12.24 -0.51 8.69
N GLU A 50 -13.54 -0.35 8.42
CA GLU A 50 -14.01 0.22 7.17
C GLU A 50 -13.48 1.64 6.92
N ALA A 51 -13.56 2.52 7.92
CA ALA A 51 -13.04 3.88 7.83
C ALA A 51 -11.53 3.94 7.59
N ARG A 52 -10.79 2.87 7.91
CA ARG A 52 -9.37 2.74 7.58
C ARG A 52 -9.11 2.21 6.18
N LEU A 53 -9.92 1.28 5.67
CA LEU A 53 -9.73 0.69 4.34
C LEU A 53 -10.27 1.58 3.23
N ARG A 54 -11.50 2.06 3.38
CA ARG A 54 -12.30 2.71 2.34
C ARG A 54 -11.60 3.91 1.70
N PRO A 55 -10.97 4.86 2.43
CA PRO A 55 -10.35 6.03 1.81
C PRO A 55 -9.28 5.67 0.77
N TYR A 56 -8.54 4.59 1.00
CA TYR A 56 -7.47 4.18 0.10
C TYR A 56 -7.96 3.30 -1.03
N LEU A 57 -8.93 2.42 -0.76
CA LEU A 57 -9.56 1.65 -1.83
C LEU A 57 -10.34 2.58 -2.78
N ALA A 58 -10.89 3.70 -2.29
CA ALA A 58 -11.54 4.72 -3.11
C ALA A 58 -10.57 5.49 -4.03
N ILE A 59 -9.26 5.40 -3.79
CA ILE A 59 -8.25 5.86 -4.75
C ILE A 59 -8.32 5.01 -6.01
N PHE A 60 -8.66 3.73 -5.91
CA PHE A 60 -8.58 2.78 -7.02
C PHE A 60 -9.96 2.43 -7.61
N LEU A 61 -10.96 2.31 -6.75
CA LEU A 61 -12.26 1.70 -7.04
C LEU A 61 -13.41 2.65 -6.74
N LYS A 62 -14.57 2.38 -7.33
CA LYS A 62 -15.83 3.10 -7.09
C LYS A 62 -16.99 2.12 -6.87
N ASP A 63 -18.08 2.64 -6.32
CA ASP A 63 -19.38 1.97 -6.25
C ASP A 63 -19.31 0.54 -5.67
N GLU A 64 -19.82 -0.45 -6.41
CA GLU A 64 -19.89 -1.85 -5.99
C GLU A 64 -18.51 -2.48 -5.79
N GLU A 65 -17.56 -2.22 -6.68
CA GLU A 65 -16.20 -2.77 -6.57
C GLU A 65 -15.49 -2.25 -5.31
N LEU A 66 -15.71 -0.98 -4.96
CA LEU A 66 -15.20 -0.40 -3.72
C LEU A 66 -15.82 -1.10 -2.50
N ALA A 67 -17.13 -1.36 -2.52
CA ALA A 67 -17.80 -2.05 -1.43
C ALA A 67 -17.29 -3.49 -1.24
N GLU A 68 -17.10 -4.23 -2.34
CA GLU A 68 -16.55 -5.60 -2.32
C GLU A 68 -15.11 -5.65 -1.81
N ALA A 69 -14.26 -4.72 -2.25
CA ALA A 69 -12.88 -4.64 -1.81
C ALA A 69 -12.77 -4.30 -0.31
N VAL A 70 -13.60 -3.37 0.16
CA VAL A 70 -13.68 -3.01 1.59
C VAL A 70 -14.10 -4.22 2.42
N GLU A 71 -15.12 -4.95 1.99
CA GLU A 71 -15.59 -6.13 2.71
C GLU A 71 -14.55 -7.25 2.69
N THR A 72 -13.87 -7.48 1.56
CA THR A 72 -12.79 -8.46 1.48
C THR A 72 -11.66 -8.13 2.47
N GLY A 73 -11.23 -6.87 2.50
CA GLY A 73 -10.20 -6.42 3.44
C GLY A 73 -10.62 -6.59 4.90
N ARG A 74 -11.89 -6.31 5.23
CA ARG A 74 -12.47 -6.51 6.57
C ARG A 74 -12.47 -7.97 6.99
N VAL A 75 -13.01 -8.85 6.15
CA VAL A 75 -13.11 -10.28 6.43
C VAL A 75 -11.73 -10.90 6.57
N PHE A 76 -10.77 -10.51 5.73
CA PHE A 76 -9.37 -10.93 5.85
C PHE A 76 -8.78 -10.52 7.20
N PHE A 77 -8.94 -9.25 7.59
CA PHE A 77 -8.40 -8.75 8.86
C PHE A 77 -8.93 -9.54 10.05
N LYS A 78 -10.25 -9.79 10.11
CA LYS A 78 -10.86 -10.57 11.20
C LYS A 78 -10.35 -12.01 11.24
N ALA A 79 -10.33 -12.67 10.09
CA ALA A 79 -9.83 -14.04 10.00
C ALA A 79 -8.35 -14.14 10.41
N PHE A 80 -7.53 -13.15 10.05
CA PHE A 80 -6.14 -13.09 10.47
C PHE A 80 -5.99 -13.03 11.99
N VAL A 81 -6.78 -12.17 12.66
CA VAL A 81 -6.77 -12.04 14.13
C VAL A 81 -7.29 -13.30 14.82
N GLU A 82 -8.33 -13.94 14.27
CA GLU A 82 -8.92 -15.17 14.81
C GLU A 82 -7.95 -16.36 14.70
N HIS A 83 -7.19 -16.45 13.61
CA HIS A 83 -6.39 -17.64 13.30
C HIS A 83 -4.89 -17.51 13.57
N THR A 84 -4.41 -16.33 13.99
CA THR A 84 -2.98 -16.08 14.20
C THR A 84 -2.74 -15.58 15.62
N SER A 85 -1.68 -16.07 16.26
CA SER A 85 -1.28 -15.56 17.58
C SER A 85 -0.52 -14.23 17.41
N LEU A 86 -0.64 -13.32 18.39
CA LEU A 86 0.02 -12.02 18.34
C LEU A 86 1.56 -12.09 18.15
N PRO A 87 2.30 -13.01 18.79
CA PRO A 87 3.73 -13.22 18.52
C PRO A 87 4.03 -13.59 17.06
N ASP A 88 3.13 -14.28 16.38
CA ASP A 88 3.34 -14.79 15.03
C ASP A 88 2.90 -13.81 13.93
N TYR A 89 2.24 -12.71 14.29
CA TYR A 89 1.65 -11.78 13.31
C TYR A 89 2.64 -11.31 12.25
N ALA A 90 3.84 -10.90 12.64
CA ALA A 90 4.81 -10.35 11.71
C ALA A 90 5.26 -11.40 10.67
N ALA A 91 5.56 -12.62 11.11
CA ALA A 91 5.99 -13.70 10.24
C ALA A 91 4.85 -14.18 9.33
N ALA A 92 3.63 -14.28 9.86
CA ALA A 92 2.46 -14.67 9.09
C ALA A 92 2.12 -13.65 7.99
N LEU A 93 2.10 -12.35 8.31
CA LEU A 93 1.82 -11.30 7.31
C LEU A 93 2.87 -11.26 6.19
N ASP A 94 4.15 -11.41 6.54
CA ASP A 94 5.24 -11.44 5.56
C ASP A 94 5.14 -12.67 4.64
N ALA A 95 4.81 -13.84 5.20
CA ALA A 95 4.58 -15.05 4.43
C ALA A 95 3.37 -14.93 3.50
N ILE A 96 2.25 -14.35 3.98
CA ILE A 96 1.05 -14.12 3.16
C ILE A 96 1.37 -13.20 1.99
N GLU A 97 2.05 -12.08 2.26
CA GLU A 97 2.42 -11.13 1.22
C GLU A 97 3.26 -11.82 0.15
N LEU A 98 4.31 -12.55 0.55
CA LEU A 98 5.21 -13.23 -0.37
C LEU A 98 4.50 -14.33 -1.18
N ASP A 99 3.67 -15.14 -0.55
CA ASP A 99 2.98 -16.26 -1.21
C ASP A 99 1.88 -15.78 -2.16
N CYS A 100 1.19 -14.68 -1.81
CA CYS A 100 0.16 -14.07 -2.66
C CYS A 100 0.72 -13.02 -3.63
N TYR A 101 2.00 -12.64 -3.51
CA TYR A 101 2.59 -11.49 -4.18
C TYR A 101 2.30 -11.43 -5.69
N PRO A 102 2.47 -12.51 -6.48
CA PRO A 102 2.25 -12.43 -7.94
C PRO A 102 0.85 -11.93 -8.29
N MET A 103 -0.16 -12.33 -7.54
CA MET A 103 -1.55 -11.91 -7.75
C MET A 103 -1.80 -10.50 -7.20
N LEU A 104 -1.32 -10.19 -6.01
CA LEU A 104 -1.50 -8.87 -5.39
C LEU A 104 -0.82 -7.79 -6.24
N ARG A 105 0.36 -8.10 -6.78
CA ARG A 105 1.05 -7.30 -7.80
C ARG A 105 0.14 -7.03 -8.98
N GLU A 106 -0.36 -8.06 -9.65
CA GLU A 106 -1.21 -7.89 -10.84
C GLU A 106 -2.46 -7.05 -10.56
N ALA A 107 -3.15 -7.32 -9.45
CA ALA A 107 -4.32 -6.55 -9.04
C ALA A 107 -3.96 -5.08 -8.78
N TYR A 108 -2.86 -4.81 -8.07
CA TYR A 108 -2.40 -3.46 -7.77
C TYR A 108 -2.04 -2.68 -9.04
N LEU A 109 -1.19 -3.27 -9.89
CA LEU A 109 -0.66 -2.63 -11.10
C LEU A 109 -1.75 -2.20 -12.11
N ARG A 110 -2.89 -2.91 -12.14
CA ARG A 110 -4.03 -2.55 -13.00
C ARG A 110 -4.77 -1.31 -12.53
N HIS A 111 -4.72 -1.03 -11.22
CA HIS A 111 -5.49 0.06 -10.62
C HIS A 111 -4.67 1.32 -10.40
N VAL A 112 -3.34 1.27 -10.45
CA VAL A 112 -2.47 2.45 -10.37
C VAL A 112 -2.92 3.52 -11.37
N LYS A 113 -3.27 4.70 -10.86
CA LYS A 113 -3.87 5.79 -11.63
C LYS A 113 -2.82 6.61 -12.36
N ARG A 114 -2.42 6.10 -13.52
CA ARG A 114 -1.38 6.68 -14.37
C ARG A 114 -1.69 8.11 -14.84
N ALA A 115 -2.97 8.43 -15.01
CA ALA A 115 -3.41 9.74 -15.46
C ALA A 115 -3.02 10.87 -14.48
N ASP A 116 -2.93 10.55 -13.18
CA ASP A 116 -2.66 11.55 -12.14
C ASP A 116 -1.16 11.90 -12.01
N ILE A 117 -0.29 11.10 -12.67
CA ILE A 117 1.18 11.25 -12.69
C ILE A 117 1.63 12.37 -13.64
N GLY A 118 0.80 12.79 -14.59
CA GLY A 118 1.12 13.85 -15.57
C GLY A 118 0.96 15.30 -15.08
N SER A 119 0.81 15.50 -13.77
CA SER A 119 0.62 16.83 -13.17
C SER A 119 1.95 17.61 -13.09
N LYS A 120 1.87 18.94 -12.95
CA LYS A 120 3.06 19.76 -12.61
C LYS A 120 3.15 20.02 -11.11
N ILE A 121 4.36 20.06 -10.59
CA ILE A 121 4.66 20.50 -9.22
C ILE A 121 5.57 21.72 -9.34
N ALA A 122 4.98 22.91 -9.24
CA ALA A 122 5.63 24.16 -9.65
C ALA A 122 6.16 24.07 -11.09
N ASP A 123 7.46 24.26 -11.31
CA ASP A 123 8.11 24.17 -12.62
C ASP A 123 8.57 22.75 -12.98
N TYR A 124 8.48 21.79 -12.04
CA TYR A 124 8.88 20.40 -12.26
C TYR A 124 7.77 19.57 -12.90
N ASP A 125 8.16 18.70 -13.83
CA ASP A 125 7.33 17.59 -14.28
C ASP A 125 7.21 16.57 -13.13
N ALA A 126 5.98 16.28 -12.67
CA ALA A 126 5.78 15.34 -11.57
C ALA A 126 6.29 13.94 -11.93
N ARG A 127 6.23 13.55 -13.22
CA ARG A 127 6.76 12.28 -13.70
C ARG A 127 8.25 12.16 -13.36
N THR A 128 9.08 13.10 -13.82
CA THR A 128 10.53 13.11 -13.53
C THR A 128 10.83 13.10 -12.04
N LEU A 129 10.05 13.85 -11.25
CA LEU A 129 10.24 13.87 -9.79
C LEU A 129 9.86 12.53 -9.13
N ILE A 130 8.84 11.85 -9.64
CA ILE A 130 8.46 10.50 -9.22
C ILE A 130 9.54 9.49 -9.57
N GLU A 131 10.10 9.51 -10.79
CA GLU A 131 11.17 8.56 -11.16
C GLU A 131 12.37 8.71 -10.22
N ARG A 132 12.82 9.95 -10.03
CA ARG A 132 13.92 10.26 -9.12
C ARG A 132 13.62 9.80 -7.70
N PHE A 133 12.38 10.00 -7.24
CA PHE A 133 11.94 9.51 -5.94
C PHE A 133 12.03 8.00 -5.79
N LEU A 134 11.58 7.25 -6.80
CA LEU A 134 11.64 5.79 -6.78
C LEU A 134 13.08 5.27 -6.86
N ASP A 135 13.96 5.93 -7.61
CA ASP A 135 15.38 5.57 -7.70
C ASP A 135 16.14 5.87 -6.40
N ASP A 136 15.85 7.00 -5.76
CA ASP A 136 16.39 7.36 -4.46
C ASP A 136 15.89 6.42 -3.36
N LEU A 137 14.64 5.96 -3.45
CA LEU A 137 14.11 4.91 -2.61
C LEU A 137 14.89 3.61 -2.80
N ASP A 138 15.07 3.11 -4.02
CA ASP A 138 15.82 1.87 -4.27
C ASP A 138 17.27 1.96 -3.81
N SER A 139 17.87 3.15 -3.92
CA SER A 139 19.23 3.45 -3.50
C SER A 139 19.36 3.70 -1.99
N ASN A 140 18.28 3.52 -1.22
CA ASN A 140 18.22 3.72 0.24
C ASN A 140 18.65 5.12 0.71
N ARG A 141 18.31 6.16 -0.06
CA ARG A 141 18.56 7.56 0.33
C ARG A 141 17.51 8.12 1.30
N PHE A 142 16.33 7.51 1.33
CA PHE A 142 15.27 7.83 2.29
C PHE A 142 15.37 6.95 3.54
N SER A 143 15.03 7.52 4.70
CA SER A 143 14.91 6.77 5.94
C SER A 143 13.71 5.83 5.90
N LYS A 144 13.99 4.53 5.86
CA LYS A 144 12.98 3.47 5.88
C LYS A 144 12.91 2.82 7.25
N GLY A 145 11.69 2.49 7.67
CA GLY A 145 11.44 1.66 8.84
C GLY A 145 11.44 0.18 8.47
N LYS A 146 10.35 -0.51 8.82
CA LYS A 146 10.14 -1.91 8.42
C LYS A 146 10.15 -2.04 6.90
N MET A 147 10.73 -3.13 6.41
CA MET A 147 10.60 -3.60 5.03
C MET A 147 10.13 -5.05 5.06
N THR A 148 9.26 -5.41 4.12
CA THR A 148 8.73 -6.77 3.96
C THR A 148 9.61 -7.55 2.98
N SER A 149 9.53 -8.87 3.01
CA SER A 149 10.26 -9.74 2.06
C SER A 149 9.82 -9.51 0.60
N ALA A 150 8.57 -9.08 0.38
CA ALA A 150 8.08 -8.73 -0.95
C ALA A 150 8.58 -7.37 -1.45
N GLY A 151 9.09 -6.51 -0.55
CA GLY A 151 9.67 -5.20 -0.90
C GLY A 151 8.84 -4.00 -0.47
N SER A 152 7.63 -4.19 0.08
CA SER A 152 6.85 -3.08 0.65
C SER A 152 7.64 -2.46 1.80
N SER A 153 7.62 -1.13 1.92
CA SER A 153 8.40 -0.40 2.92
C SER A 153 7.63 0.78 3.49
N ILE A 154 7.99 1.23 4.70
CA ILE A 154 7.49 2.47 5.30
C ILE A 154 8.60 3.52 5.37
N LEU A 155 8.28 4.76 5.00
CA LEU A 155 9.14 5.93 5.18
C LEU A 155 8.91 6.55 6.56
N LEU A 156 9.99 6.88 7.26
CA LEU A 156 9.91 7.41 8.63
C LEU A 156 9.76 8.93 8.67
N MET A 157 10.48 9.65 7.80
CA MET A 157 10.48 11.11 7.76
C MET A 157 10.42 11.64 6.33
N PRO A 158 9.46 11.18 5.50
CA PRO A 158 9.44 11.53 4.08
C PRO A 158 9.32 13.03 3.86
N PHE A 159 8.62 13.76 4.72
CA PHE A 159 8.38 15.18 4.53
C PHE A 159 9.67 16.03 4.56
N SER A 160 10.47 15.89 5.63
CA SER A 160 11.73 16.64 5.77
C SER A 160 12.75 16.20 4.73
N GLU A 161 12.85 14.89 4.47
CA GLU A 161 13.79 14.36 3.47
C GLU A 161 13.47 14.86 2.06
N LEU A 162 12.19 15.00 1.70
CA LEU A 162 11.79 15.56 0.41
C LEU A 162 12.16 17.05 0.29
N MET A 163 12.03 17.83 1.36
CA MET A 163 12.48 19.23 1.37
C MET A 163 14.00 19.32 1.18
N ASP A 164 14.75 18.50 1.91
CA ASP A 164 16.21 18.55 1.92
C ASP A 164 16.83 17.99 0.63
N LEU A 165 16.35 16.82 0.15
CA LEU A 165 16.91 16.13 -1.01
C LEU A 165 16.51 16.77 -2.34
N TYR A 166 15.31 17.34 -2.42
CA TYR A 166 14.75 17.92 -3.64
C TYR A 166 14.64 19.43 -3.63
N HIS A 167 15.05 20.09 -2.54
CA HIS A 167 14.98 21.55 -2.38
C HIS A 167 13.57 22.11 -2.63
N LEU A 168 12.56 21.33 -2.23
CA LEU A 168 11.15 21.69 -2.38
C LEU A 168 10.68 22.51 -1.18
N SER A 169 9.78 23.47 -1.44
CA SER A 169 9.05 24.17 -0.39
C SER A 169 8.06 23.22 0.31
N GLU A 170 7.60 23.60 1.49
CA GLU A 170 6.59 22.85 2.25
C GLU A 170 5.33 22.57 1.40
N GLU A 171 4.85 23.59 0.68
CA GLU A 171 3.67 23.46 -0.19
C GLU A 171 3.92 22.47 -1.34
N GLN A 172 5.09 22.53 -1.97
CA GLN A 172 5.46 21.62 -3.05
C GLN A 172 5.56 20.17 -2.56
N VAL A 173 6.13 19.92 -1.37
CA VAL A 173 6.16 18.58 -0.76
C VAL A 173 4.74 18.08 -0.46
N ARG A 174 3.84 18.93 0.04
CA ARG A 174 2.43 18.55 0.26
C ARG A 174 1.75 18.14 -1.03
N VAL A 175 1.96 18.89 -2.11
CA VAL A 175 1.44 18.56 -3.44
C VAL A 175 2.04 17.26 -3.95
N PHE A 176 3.36 17.07 -3.81
CA PHE A 176 4.04 15.87 -4.27
C PHE A 176 3.55 14.60 -3.54
N LEU A 177 3.49 14.64 -2.21
CA LEU A 177 2.96 13.53 -1.41
C LEU A 177 1.48 13.25 -1.72
N ARG A 178 0.69 14.27 -2.08
CA ARG A 178 -0.68 14.06 -2.54
C ARG A 178 -0.71 13.32 -3.88
N ILE A 179 0.11 13.74 -4.86
CA ILE A 179 0.21 13.05 -6.16
C ILE A 179 0.65 11.60 -5.97
N LEU A 180 1.66 11.33 -5.15
CA LEU A 180 2.11 9.96 -4.86
C LEU A 180 0.96 9.10 -4.29
N ARG A 181 0.09 9.68 -3.46
CA ARG A 181 -1.05 8.97 -2.89
C ARG A 181 -2.18 8.75 -3.88
N ASP A 182 -2.59 9.81 -4.57
CA ASP A 182 -3.71 9.76 -5.52
C ASP A 182 -3.40 8.89 -6.74
N SER A 183 -2.13 8.81 -7.14
CA SER A 183 -1.66 7.91 -8.19
C SER A 183 -1.52 6.44 -7.75
N GLY A 184 -1.52 6.16 -6.45
CA GLY A 184 -1.24 4.82 -5.92
C GLY A 184 0.23 4.42 -6.01
N ILE A 185 1.15 5.37 -5.84
CA ILE A 185 2.59 5.11 -5.67
C ILE A 185 2.94 4.98 -4.19
N MET A 186 2.22 5.72 -3.35
CA MET A 186 2.35 5.70 -1.90
C MET A 186 0.98 5.53 -1.27
N PHE A 187 0.93 4.78 -0.18
CA PHE A 187 -0.23 4.64 0.68
C PHE A 187 0.16 5.14 2.06
N LEU A 188 -0.47 6.20 2.59
CA LEU A 188 0.06 6.90 3.78
C LEU A 188 1.51 7.35 3.58
N ASP A 189 2.43 6.62 4.22
CA ASP A 189 3.88 6.75 4.18
C ASP A 189 4.52 5.39 3.80
N ILE A 190 3.70 4.43 3.34
CA ILE A 190 4.07 3.11 2.85
C ILE A 190 4.24 3.16 1.33
N ILE A 191 5.32 2.56 0.82
CA ILE A 191 5.52 2.25 -0.58
C ILE A 191 5.24 0.76 -0.79
N PRO A 192 4.18 0.38 -1.51
CA PRO A 192 3.88 -1.02 -1.79
C PRO A 192 4.91 -1.67 -2.71
N ALA A 193 5.21 -2.95 -2.49
CA ALA A 193 6.16 -3.73 -3.28
C ALA A 193 6.00 -3.60 -4.81
N PRO A 194 4.78 -3.65 -5.38
CA PRO A 194 4.59 -3.54 -6.83
C PRO A 194 5.09 -2.21 -7.43
N VAL A 195 5.23 -1.15 -6.62
CA VAL A 195 5.73 0.16 -7.08
C VAL A 195 7.22 0.11 -7.45
N HIS A 196 7.96 -0.84 -6.86
CA HIS A 196 9.36 -1.08 -7.20
C HIS A 196 9.53 -1.89 -8.50
N ASP A 197 8.44 -2.33 -9.12
CA ASP A 197 8.51 -3.09 -10.35
C ASP A 197 8.93 -2.19 -11.53
N ARG A 198 9.99 -2.59 -12.24
CA ARG A 198 10.48 -1.87 -13.42
C ARG A 198 9.44 -1.77 -14.52
N GLU A 199 8.62 -2.80 -14.71
CA GLU A 199 7.56 -2.81 -15.72
C GLU A 199 6.50 -1.73 -15.39
N LEU A 200 6.26 -1.47 -14.10
CA LEU A 200 5.40 -0.36 -13.70
C LEU A 200 6.08 0.98 -13.97
N ARG A 201 7.37 1.13 -13.63
CA ARG A 201 8.11 2.38 -13.91
C ARG A 201 8.10 2.72 -15.39
N GLU A 202 8.40 1.75 -16.26
CA GLU A 202 8.41 1.94 -17.72
C GLU A 202 7.02 2.22 -18.32
N ARG A 203 5.93 1.89 -17.61
CA ARG A 203 4.55 2.06 -18.08
C ARG A 203 3.80 3.21 -17.41
N LEU A 204 4.32 3.74 -16.30
CA LEU A 204 3.83 4.93 -15.59
C LEU A 204 4.62 6.19 -15.95
N LEU A 205 5.92 6.00 -16.12
CA LEU A 205 6.92 7.02 -16.38
C LEU A 205 7.56 6.78 -17.74
#